data_AF-A0A853EN39-F1
#
_entry.id   AF-A0A853EN39-F1
#
_cell.length_a   1.000
_cell.length_b   1.000
_cell.length_c   1.000
_cell.angle_alpha   90.00
_cell.angle_beta   90.00
_cell.angle_gamma   90.00
#
_symmetry.space_group_name_H-M   'P 1'
#
loop_
_entity.id
_entity.type
_entity.pdbx_description
1 polymer ?
#
loop_
_entity_poly.entity_id
_entity_poly.type
_entity_poly.pdbx_seq_one_letter_code
_entity_poly.pdbx_strand_id
1 'polypeptide(L)' 'MRVTVVTTWLPTALAPSSGSFVLRDCAAMAQAGQEVRIIHLAPPHQDDGRRHHYLEGMRVLT' A
#
# COMPACT_ATOMS: atom_id res chain seq x y z
N MET A 1 3.61 -16.05 7.00
CA MET A 1 3.84 -16.28 5.55
C MET A 1 4.28 -14.97 4.90
N ARG A 2 4.85 -15.02 3.70
CA ARG A 2 5.18 -13.83 2.90
C ARG A 2 4.06 -13.51 1.93
N VAL A 3 3.57 -12.28 1.96
CA VAL A 3 2.45 -11.82 1.13
C VAL A 3 2.89 -10.62 0.31
N THR A 4 2.66 -10.69 -1.01
CA THR A 4 2.78 -9.53 -1.91
C THR A 4 1.39 -9.11 -2.34
N VAL A 5 0.96 -7.92 -1.89
CA VAL A 5 -0.31 -7.34 -2.32
C VAL A 5 -0.04 -6.47 -3.54
N VAL A 6 -0.76 -6.70 -4.64
CA VAL A 6 -0.71 -5.86 -5.84
C VAL A 6 -2.04 -5.15 -5.96
N THR A 7 -2.04 -3.82 -6.01
CA THR A 7 -3.27 -3.02 -5.96
C THR A 7 -3.12 -1.74 -6.77
N THR A 8 -4.21 -1.24 -7.37
CA THR A 8 -4.31 0.12 -7.93
C THR A 8 -4.92 1.10 -6.91
N TRP A 9 -5.27 0.62 -5.72
CA TRP A 9 -5.97 1.34 -4.67
C TRP A 9 -5.11 1.36 -3.41
N LEU A 10 -4.40 2.47 -3.19
CA LEU A 10 -3.64 2.74 -1.97
C LEU A 10 -3.54 4.25 -1.74
N PRO A 11 -3.48 4.75 -0.49
CA PRO A 11 -3.34 6.17 -0.23
C PRO A 11 -2.06 6.76 -0.85
N THR A 12 -2.20 7.93 -1.46
CA THR A 12 -1.07 8.78 -1.87
C THR A 12 -1.21 10.17 -1.27
N ALA A 13 -0.19 11.03 -1.38
CA ALA A 13 -0.29 12.42 -0.96
C ALA A 13 -1.36 13.20 -1.75
N LEU A 14 -1.61 12.83 -3.01
CA LEU A 14 -2.63 13.45 -3.87
C LEU A 14 -4.04 12.90 -3.62
N ALA A 15 -4.16 11.65 -3.14
CA ALA A 15 -5.42 10.97 -2.89
C ALA A 15 -5.40 10.19 -1.56
N PRO A 16 -5.42 10.88 -0.40
CA PRO A 16 -5.12 10.27 0.91
C PRO A 16 -6.19 9.30 1.42
N SER A 17 -7.42 9.35 0.89
CA SER A 17 -8.49 8.42 1.25
C SER A 17 -8.62 7.23 0.28
N SER A 18 -7.98 7.31 -0.90
CA SER A 18 -8.04 6.28 -1.94
C SER A 18 -7.48 4.96 -1.41
N GLY A 19 -8.21 3.86 -1.58
CA GLY A 19 -7.74 2.53 -1.17
C GLY A 19 -7.48 2.36 0.34
N SER A 20 -8.03 3.22 1.20
CA SER A 20 -7.85 3.12 2.66
C SER A 20 -8.29 1.77 3.24
N PHE A 21 -9.29 1.12 2.64
CA PHE A 21 -9.71 -0.23 3.01
C PHE A 21 -8.63 -1.27 2.69
N VAL A 22 -7.95 -1.16 1.54
CA VAL A 22 -6.81 -2.05 1.19
C VAL A 22 -5.68 -1.90 2.19
N LEU A 23 -5.35 -0.66 2.58
CA LEU A 23 -4.32 -0.42 3.60
C LEU A 23 -4.70 -1.06 4.95
N ARG A 24 -5.98 -0.95 5.37
CA ARG A 24 -6.47 -1.58 6.60
C ARG A 24 -6.38 -3.10 6.56
N ASP A 25 -6.74 -3.72 5.44
CA ASP A 25 -6.64 -5.17 5.27
C ASP A 25 -5.17 -5.62 5.32
N CYS A 26 -4.28 -4.91 4.64
CA CYS A 26 -2.83 -5.18 4.69
C CYS A 26 -2.29 -5.05 6.12
N ALA A 27 -2.70 -4.02 6.86
CA ALA A 27 -2.30 -3.82 8.25
C ALA A 27 -2.80 -4.95 9.16
N ALA A 28 -4.05 -5.41 8.97
CA ALA A 28 -4.59 -6.55 9.71
C ALA A 28 -3.79 -7.85 9.44
N MET A 29 -3.38 -8.08 8.19
CA MET A 29 -2.52 -9.20 7.84
C MET A 29 -1.14 -9.10 8.50
N ALA A 30 -0.54 -7.91 8.51
CA ALA A 30 0.74 -7.68 9.18
C ALA A 30 0.62 -7.93 10.69
N GLN A 31 -0.44 -7.43 11.34
CA GLN A 31 -0.74 -7.66 12.75
C GLN A 31 -0.96 -9.16 13.07
N ALA A 32 -1.50 -9.92 12.13
CA ALA A 32 -1.61 -11.38 12.23
C ALA A 32 -0.29 -12.13 11.98
N GLY A 33 0.86 -11.43 11.99
CA GLY A 33 2.20 -12.01 11.88
C GLY A 33 2.63 -12.35 10.45
N GLN A 34 1.96 -11.81 9.43
CA GLN A 34 2.37 -12.01 8.04
C GLN A 34 3.42 -10.96 7.63
N GLU A 35 4.40 -11.36 6.82
CA GLU A 35 5.36 -10.43 6.20
C GLU A 35 4.71 -9.84 4.94
N VAL A 36 4.17 -8.63 5.07
CA VAL A 36 3.41 -7.96 3.99
C VAL A 36 4.29 -6.94 3.28
N ARG A 37 4.31 -7.01 1.94
CA ARG A 37 4.81 -5.96 1.05
C ARG A 37 3.77 -5.62 -0.01
N ILE A 38 3.76 -4.38 -0.47
CA ILE A 38 2.75 -3.86 -1.39
C ILE A 38 3.41 -3.37 -2.68
N ILE A 39 2.81 -3.71 -3.82
CA ILE A 39 3.07 -3.10 -5.13
C ILE A 39 1.82 -2.27 -5.48
N HIS A 40 1.98 -0.95 -5.53
CA HIS A 40 0.92 -0.01 -5.83
C HIS A 40 1.02 0.45 -7.28
N LEU A 41 0.11 0.02 -8.14
CA LEU A 41 0.00 0.47 -9.52
C LEU A 41 -0.81 1.77 -9.56
N ALA A 42 -0.21 2.86 -9.08
CA ALA A 42 -0.89 4.15 -8.96
C ALA A 42 -1.34 4.67 -10.35
N PRO A 43 -2.61 5.11 -10.49
CA PRO A 43 -3.03 5.77 -11.72
C PRO A 43 -2.35 7.14 -11.84
N PRO A 44 -2.06 7.65 -13.06
CA PRO A 44 -1.23 8.84 -13.25
C PRO A 44 -1.72 10.10 -12.52
N HIS A 45 -3.03 10.25 -12.32
CA HIS A 45 -3.62 11.41 -11.63
C HIS A 45 -3.54 11.32 -10.10
N GLN A 46 -3.12 10.18 -9.54
CA GLN A 46 -2.91 9.97 -8.11
C GLN A 46 -1.46 9.64 -7.76
N ASP A 47 -0.59 9.44 -8.75
CA ASP A 47 0.85 9.22 -8.54
C ASP A 47 1.50 10.49 -7.97
N ASP A 48 2.00 10.40 -6.73
CA ASP A 48 2.67 11.49 -6.02
C ASP A 48 4.20 11.48 -6.22
N GLY A 49 4.71 10.67 -7.16
CA GLY A 49 6.12 10.56 -7.50
C GLY A 49 6.93 9.70 -6.54
N ARG A 50 6.32 9.14 -5.48
CA ARG A 50 7.00 8.20 -4.59
C ARG A 50 7.12 6.85 -5.27
N ARG A 51 8.26 6.18 -5.07
CA ARG A 51 8.53 4.83 -5.64
C ARG A 51 8.80 3.80 -4.55
N HIS A 52 9.59 4.15 -3.54
CA HIS A 52 9.88 3.30 -2.39
C HIS A 52 9.53 4.05 -1.11
N HIS A 53 8.57 3.53 -0.35
CA HIS A 53 8.16 4.13 0.92
C HIS A 53 7.55 3.09 1.86
N TYR A 54 7.17 3.54 3.05
CA TYR A 54 6.49 2.71 4.05
C TYR A 54 5.13 3.30 4.38
N LEU A 55 4.13 2.44 4.51
CA LEU A 55 2.81 2.77 5.07
C LEU A 55 2.51 1.77 6.19
N GLU A 56 2.19 2.27 7.38
CA GLU A 56 1.88 1.42 8.55
C GLU A 56 2.97 0.34 8.81
N GLY A 57 4.25 0.71 8.61
CA GLY A 57 5.39 -0.21 8.75
C GLY A 57 5.58 -1.20 7.61
N MET A 58 4.69 -1.25 6.61
CA MET A 58 4.78 -2.13 5.44
C MET A 58 5.52 -1.45 4.29
N ARG A 59 6.39 -2.20 3.60
CA ARG A 59 7.13 -1.68 2.43
C ARG A 59 6.20 -1.60 1.21
N VAL A 60 6.19 -0.43 0.57
CA VAL A 60 5.44 -0.14 -0.66
C VAL A 60 6.40 0.17 -1.80
N LEU A 61 6.16 -0.47 -2.94
CA LEU A 61 6.70 -0.13 -4.25
C LEU A 61 5.57 0.45 -5.10
N THR A 62 5.67 1.71 -5.50
CA THR A 62 4.72 2.36 -6.42
C THR A 62 5.37 2.56 -7.78
#